data_AF-A0AAR2K8P6-F1
#
_entry.id   AF-A0AAR2K8P6-F1
#
_cell.length_a   1.000
_cell.length_b   1.000
_cell.length_c   1.000
_cell.angle_alpha   90.00
_cell.angle_beta   90.00
_cell.angle_gamma   90.00
#
_symmetry.space_group_name_H-M   'P 1'
#
loop_
_entity.id
_entity.type
_entity.pdbx_description
1 polymer ?
#
loop_
_entity_poly.entity_id
_entity_poly.type
_entity_poly.pdbx_seq_one_letter_code
_entity_poly.pdbx_strand_id
1 'polypeptide(L)'
;MNGCTVSLVLGVPTVRRQKQSYLVNTVSSLIFDLTPAQKNDIVIVIFVAETDGAFVSSVTESIQKSFPDDVKSGLIEVISPSTHYYPDFTNLKETFGDSKERVRWRTKQNLDYSFLMLYAQHKGTYYIQLEDDIVAKSGYSDTIKGYVQQVVTEQWLYLEFSQLGFIGKLFRASDLPRIVEFVLMFHKDKPIDWLLDHILWVKVCNPEKDAKHCSNEKAKLKRTFKPSQFQHVGLHSSLPGKIQNLKDKDFGKQILFKAHNNPVAVLSTSLKDYQGHSLDKAYRGEDFFWEFFPHSPNLVIQSRPVFISKVCFLEFQSCEK
;
A
#
# COMPACT_ATOMS: atom_id res chain seq x y z
N MET A 1 -8.41 21.44 19.35
CA MET A 1 -6.96 21.29 19.10
C MET A 1 -6.78 21.23 17.59
N ASN A 2 -6.42 22.35 16.96
CA ASN A 2 -6.16 22.40 15.53
C ASN A 2 -4.73 21.92 15.28
N GLY A 3 -4.52 20.61 15.26
CA GLY A 3 -3.29 20.01 14.75
C GLY A 3 -3.33 20.01 13.22
N CYS A 4 -2.20 20.26 12.56
CA CYS A 4 -2.06 20.08 11.11
C CYS A 4 -2.36 18.63 10.74
N THR A 5 -3.60 18.33 10.38
CA THR A 5 -4.02 17.02 9.88
C THR A 5 -3.62 16.89 8.42
N VAL A 6 -3.03 15.76 8.03
CA VAL A 6 -2.71 15.48 6.63
C VAL A 6 -3.97 15.20 5.81
N SER A 7 -3.90 15.33 4.49
CA SER A 7 -5.03 14.97 3.63
C SER A 7 -5.27 13.46 3.59
N LEU A 8 -4.20 12.66 3.45
CA LEU A 8 -4.30 11.20 3.29
C LEU A 8 -3.51 10.44 4.35
N VAL A 9 -4.15 9.46 4.98
CA VAL A 9 -3.52 8.44 5.81
C VAL A 9 -3.52 7.11 5.05
N LEU A 10 -2.35 6.54 4.80
CA LEU A 10 -2.20 5.24 4.13
C LEU A 10 -1.95 4.17 5.19
N GLY A 11 -2.93 3.31 5.43
CA GLY A 11 -2.81 2.22 6.38
C GLY A 11 -2.24 0.97 5.72
N VAL A 12 -1.08 0.51 6.17
CA VAL A 12 -0.36 -0.66 5.63
C VAL A 12 -0.13 -1.68 6.75
N PRO A 13 -1.03 -2.67 6.94
CA PRO A 13 -0.85 -3.74 7.89
C PRO A 13 0.12 -4.78 7.34
N THR A 14 1.01 -5.28 8.20
CA THR A 14 1.96 -6.35 7.88
C THR A 14 1.89 -7.45 8.93
N VAL A 15 2.01 -8.69 8.50
CA VAL A 15 2.01 -9.89 9.33
C VAL A 15 3.22 -10.76 9.00
N ARG A 16 3.61 -11.64 9.91
CA ARG A 16 4.73 -12.57 9.65
C ARG A 16 4.37 -13.53 8.52
N ARG A 17 5.15 -13.51 7.44
CA ARG A 17 5.11 -14.50 6.35
C ARG A 17 6.25 -15.50 6.48
N GLN A 18 6.02 -16.73 6.03
CA GLN A 18 7.03 -17.80 6.11
C GLN A 18 8.14 -17.66 5.06
N LYS A 19 7.86 -17.07 3.89
CA LYS A 19 8.76 -17.09 2.73
C LYS A 19 9.49 -15.77 2.49
N GLN A 20 8.73 -14.70 2.26
CA GLN A 20 9.30 -13.39 1.93
C GLN A 20 8.42 -12.26 2.47
N SER A 21 9.05 -11.11 2.73
CA SER A 21 8.37 -9.87 3.08
C SER A 21 8.31 -8.96 1.84
N TYR A 22 7.15 -8.33 1.61
CA TYR A 22 6.95 -7.38 0.51
C TYR A 22 6.94 -5.93 1.00
N LEU A 23 6.95 -5.72 2.32
CA LEU A 23 6.68 -4.43 2.95
C LEU A 23 7.61 -3.32 2.44
N VAL A 24 8.92 -3.57 2.39
CA VAL A 24 9.90 -2.57 1.94
C VAL A 24 9.64 -2.16 0.49
N ASN A 25 9.29 -3.11 -0.38
CA ASN A 25 8.98 -2.83 -1.78
C ASN A 25 7.68 -2.03 -1.91
N THR A 26 6.67 -2.38 -1.12
CA THR A 26 5.39 -1.66 -1.05
C THR A 26 5.59 -0.21 -0.61
N VAL A 27 6.31 0.01 0.49
CA VAL A 27 6.60 1.35 1.01
C VAL A 27 7.42 2.15 -0.01
N SER A 28 8.45 1.54 -0.60
CA SER A 28 9.23 2.16 -1.68
C SER A 28 8.34 2.60 -2.84
N SER A 29 7.41 1.75 -3.29
CA SER A 29 6.44 2.08 -4.34
C SER A 29 5.51 3.22 -3.96
N LEU A 30 5.09 3.32 -2.69
CA LEU A 30 4.20 4.37 -2.20
C LEU A 30 4.89 5.74 -2.12
N ILE A 31 6.19 5.77 -1.84
CA ILE A 31 6.96 7.02 -1.72
C ILE A 31 7.65 7.44 -3.02
N PHE A 32 7.82 6.51 -3.97
CA PHE A 32 8.71 6.62 -5.14
C PHE A 32 8.56 7.96 -5.88
N ASP A 33 7.32 8.39 -6.12
CA ASP A 33 7.00 9.57 -6.92
C ASP A 33 6.29 10.67 -6.12
N LEU A 34 6.43 10.68 -4.78
CA LEU A 34 5.88 11.76 -3.96
C LEU A 34 6.79 12.98 -3.99
N THR A 35 6.19 14.13 -4.31
CA THR A 35 6.82 15.45 -4.16
C THR A 35 7.00 15.82 -2.69
N PRO A 36 7.90 16.76 -2.33
CA PRO A 36 8.04 17.23 -0.95
C PRO A 36 6.73 17.73 -0.33
N ALA A 37 5.90 18.43 -1.11
CA ALA A 37 4.59 18.90 -0.66
C ALA A 37 3.64 17.73 -0.35
N GLN A 38 3.64 16.68 -1.19
CA GLN A 38 2.83 15.48 -0.93
C GLN A 38 3.35 14.69 0.26
N LYS A 39 4.66 14.58 0.45
CA LYS A 39 5.25 13.93 1.63
C LYS A 39 4.84 14.62 2.95
N ASN A 40 4.64 15.93 2.93
CA ASN A 40 4.16 16.70 4.09
C ASN A 40 2.64 16.61 4.31
N ASP A 41 1.89 16.06 3.35
CA ASP A 41 0.43 16.00 3.34
C ASP A 41 -0.10 14.54 3.26
N ILE A 42 0.78 13.59 3.59
CA ILE A 42 0.51 12.16 3.68
C ILE A 42 1.19 11.62 4.93
N VAL A 43 0.56 10.64 5.58
CA VAL A 43 1.23 9.76 6.55
C VAL A 43 0.98 8.30 6.17
N ILE A 44 2.02 7.48 6.22
CA ILE A 44 1.98 6.04 6.00
C ILE A 44 2.09 5.36 7.36
N VAL A 45 1.00 4.76 7.82
CA VAL A 45 0.97 4.03 9.08
C VAL A 45 1.18 2.56 8.80
N ILE A 46 2.36 2.07 9.13
CA ILE A 46 2.73 0.66 9.05
C ILE A 46 2.32 -0.01 10.36
N PHE A 47 1.31 -0.87 10.30
CA PHE A 47 0.85 -1.64 11.45
C PHE A 47 1.43 -3.04 11.42
N VAL A 48 2.40 -3.30 12.30
CA VAL A 48 2.93 -4.63 12.53
C VAL A 48 1.93 -5.39 13.37
N ALA A 49 1.07 -6.17 12.70
CA ALA A 49 -0.05 -6.88 13.30
C ALA A 49 0.40 -8.16 14.02
N GLU A 50 1.45 -8.06 14.84
CA GLU A 50 2.07 -9.12 15.62
C GLU A 50 2.37 -8.62 17.03
N THR A 51 2.38 -9.53 18.00
CA THR A 51 2.70 -9.22 19.40
C THR A 51 4.09 -9.68 19.82
N ASP A 52 4.79 -10.43 18.96
CA ASP A 52 6.17 -10.87 19.21
C ASP A 52 7.12 -9.68 19.04
N GLY A 53 7.67 -9.22 20.17
CA GLY A 53 8.56 -8.06 20.23
C GLY A 53 9.80 -8.20 19.35
N ALA A 54 10.37 -9.40 19.18
CA ALA A 54 11.56 -9.58 18.35
C ALA A 54 11.26 -9.34 16.86
N PHE A 55 10.07 -9.76 16.40
CA PHE A 55 9.63 -9.50 15.04
C PHE A 55 9.17 -8.07 14.82
N VAL A 56 8.50 -7.47 15.81
CA VAL A 56 8.17 -6.04 15.75
C VAL A 56 9.44 -5.20 15.63
N SER A 57 10.46 -5.49 16.44
CA SER A 57 11.76 -4.81 16.36
C SER A 57 12.44 -5.03 15.02
N SER A 58 12.46 -6.25 14.48
CA SER A 58 13.12 -6.52 13.19
C SER A 58 12.44 -5.79 12.02
N VAL A 59 11.11 -5.70 12.01
CA VAL A 59 10.37 -4.90 11.00
C VAL A 59 10.69 -3.42 11.18
N THR A 60 10.68 -2.91 12.41
CA THR A 60 10.98 -1.51 12.71
C THR A 60 12.39 -1.13 12.27
N GLU A 61 13.39 -1.96 12.59
CA GLU A 61 14.78 -1.77 12.15
C GLU A 61 14.93 -1.80 10.63
N SER A 62 14.23 -2.73 9.96
CA SER A 62 14.23 -2.80 8.50
C SER A 62 13.68 -1.52 7.87
N ILE A 63 12.57 -0.99 8.39
CA ILE A 63 11.97 0.26 7.89
C ILE A 63 12.87 1.46 8.19
N GLN A 64 13.41 1.56 9.41
CA GLN A 64 14.32 2.64 9.79
C GLN A 64 15.59 2.67 8.94
N LYS A 65 16.12 1.49 8.58
CA LYS A 65 17.30 1.36 7.72
C LYS A 65 17.00 1.73 6.27
N SER A 66 15.84 1.32 5.75
CA SER A 66 15.46 1.57 4.35
C SER A 66 14.96 3.00 4.10
N PHE A 67 14.31 3.62 5.10
CA PHE A 67 13.61 4.92 4.94
C PHE A 67 13.88 5.88 6.12
N PRO A 68 15.15 6.15 6.48
CA PRO A 68 15.49 6.90 7.68
C PRO A 68 14.90 8.32 7.69
N ASP A 69 14.93 9.02 6.55
CA ASP A 69 14.43 10.39 6.43
C ASP A 69 12.90 10.45 6.44
N ASP A 70 12.24 9.47 5.83
CA ASP A 70 10.77 9.39 5.80
C ASP A 70 10.21 9.03 7.18
N VAL A 71 10.91 8.21 7.98
CA VAL A 71 10.56 8.00 9.39
C VAL A 71 10.83 9.27 10.22
N LYS A 72 12.00 9.88 10.06
CA LYS A 72 12.38 11.09 10.82
C LYS A 72 11.45 12.27 10.56
N SER A 73 10.96 12.43 9.33
CA SER A 73 10.02 13.49 8.95
C SER A 73 8.59 13.25 9.44
N GLY A 74 8.27 12.05 9.92
CA GLY A 74 6.90 11.66 10.29
C GLY A 74 6.03 11.24 9.10
N LEU A 75 6.59 11.10 7.90
CA LEU A 75 5.87 10.51 6.76
C LEU A 75 5.56 9.03 7.04
N ILE A 76 6.46 8.29 7.70
CA ILE A 76 6.25 6.88 8.06
C ILE A 76 6.15 6.75 9.58
N GLU A 77 5.07 6.12 10.04
CA GLU A 77 4.86 5.72 11.42
C GLU A 77 4.79 4.19 11.49
N VAL A 78 5.56 3.58 12.40
CA VAL A 78 5.51 2.13 12.65
C VAL A 78 4.86 1.90 14.01
N ILE A 79 3.80 1.10 14.04
CA ILE A 79 3.03 0.79 15.24
C ILE A 79 2.77 -0.71 15.36
N SER A 80 2.55 -1.18 16.59
CA SER A 80 2.16 -2.55 16.88
C SER A 80 1.10 -2.58 17.98
N PRO A 81 0.27 -3.63 18.05
CA PRO A 81 -0.72 -3.74 19.11
C PRO A 81 -0.06 -4.14 20.44
N SER A 82 -0.77 -3.89 21.55
CA SER A 82 -0.40 -4.49 22.84
C SER A 82 -0.51 -6.02 22.78
N THR A 83 0.28 -6.72 23.60
CA THR A 83 0.19 -8.18 23.77
C THR A 83 -1.19 -8.66 24.24
N HIS A 84 -2.01 -7.76 24.81
CA HIS A 84 -3.36 -8.03 25.29
C HIS A 84 -4.47 -7.63 24.30
N TYR A 85 -4.12 -7.15 23.10
CA TYR A 85 -5.10 -6.64 22.15
C TYR A 85 -6.01 -7.73 21.57
N TYR A 86 -5.42 -8.89 21.23
CA TYR A 86 -6.18 -9.97 20.60
C TYR A 86 -6.91 -10.82 21.64
N PRO A 87 -8.18 -11.19 21.40
CA PRO A 87 -8.90 -12.11 22.26
C PRO A 87 -8.39 -13.55 22.06
N ASP A 88 -8.84 -14.44 22.93
CA ASP A 88 -8.64 -15.87 22.72
C ASP A 88 -9.41 -16.36 21.47
N PHE A 89 -8.69 -17.00 20.56
CA PHE A 89 -9.20 -17.54 19.31
C PHE A 89 -9.47 -19.07 19.35
N THR A 90 -9.24 -19.74 20.48
CA THR A 90 -9.39 -21.20 20.61
C THR A 90 -10.80 -21.70 20.29
N ASN A 91 -11.81 -20.94 20.71
CA ASN A 91 -13.22 -21.31 20.64
C ASN A 91 -13.97 -20.69 19.45
N LEU A 92 -13.26 -20.30 18.39
CA LEU A 92 -13.91 -19.79 17.18
C LEU A 92 -14.71 -20.89 16.47
N LYS A 93 -15.95 -20.57 16.11
CA LYS A 93 -16.84 -21.48 15.37
C LYS A 93 -16.44 -21.53 13.89
N GLU A 94 -16.32 -22.72 13.35
CA GLU A 94 -16.14 -22.93 11.92
C GLU A 94 -17.39 -22.56 11.13
N THR A 95 -17.21 -21.82 10.04
CA THR A 95 -18.29 -21.30 9.20
C THR A 95 -17.87 -21.33 7.74
N PHE A 96 -18.83 -21.40 6.82
CA PHE A 96 -18.59 -21.37 5.37
C PHE A 96 -17.68 -22.49 4.83
N GLY A 97 -17.51 -23.58 5.61
CA GLY A 97 -16.57 -24.66 5.27
C GLY A 97 -15.10 -24.28 5.45
N ASP A 98 -14.81 -23.15 6.09
CA ASP A 98 -13.45 -22.72 6.41
C ASP A 98 -12.87 -23.55 7.56
N SER A 99 -11.57 -23.91 7.48
CA SER A 99 -10.85 -24.52 8.60
C SER A 99 -10.71 -23.53 9.77
N LYS A 100 -10.47 -24.04 10.98
CA LYS A 100 -10.14 -23.21 12.16
C LYS A 100 -9.05 -22.17 11.89
N GLU A 101 -7.99 -22.52 11.16
CA GLU A 101 -6.89 -21.59 10.83
C GLU A 101 -7.38 -20.44 9.97
N ARG A 102 -8.23 -20.73 8.97
CA ARG A 102 -8.81 -19.73 8.10
C ARG A 102 -9.80 -18.83 8.84
N VAL A 103 -10.62 -19.40 9.72
CA VAL A 103 -11.54 -18.67 10.60
C VAL A 103 -10.77 -17.74 11.55
N ARG A 104 -9.71 -18.25 12.18
CA ARG A 104 -8.80 -17.44 13.01
C ARG A 104 -8.16 -16.32 12.20
N TRP A 105 -7.67 -16.62 11.00
CA TRP A 105 -7.04 -15.63 10.12
C TRP A 105 -8.01 -14.49 9.76
N ARG A 106 -9.23 -14.79 9.28
CA ARG A 106 -10.20 -13.75 8.91
C ARG A 106 -10.71 -12.97 10.13
N THR A 107 -10.83 -13.63 11.30
CA THR A 107 -11.23 -12.98 12.55
C THR A 107 -10.16 -12.00 13.03
N LYS A 108 -8.89 -12.43 12.99
CA LYS A 108 -7.76 -11.58 13.32
C LYS A 108 -7.65 -10.39 12.36
N GLN A 109 -7.80 -10.62 11.05
CA GLN A 109 -7.75 -9.54 10.05
C GLN A 109 -8.79 -8.43 10.31
N ASN A 110 -10.02 -8.79 10.72
CA ASN A 110 -11.03 -7.81 11.13
C ASN A 110 -10.53 -6.92 12.27
N LEU A 111 -9.87 -7.50 13.27
CA LEU A 111 -9.29 -6.76 14.40
C LEU A 111 -8.10 -5.92 13.95
N ASP A 112 -7.22 -6.47 13.12
CA ASP A 112 -6.03 -5.79 12.61
C ASP A 112 -6.41 -4.49 11.88
N TYR A 113 -7.38 -4.55 10.98
CA TYR A 113 -7.84 -3.39 10.23
C TYR A 113 -8.60 -2.42 11.12
N SER A 114 -9.38 -2.94 12.09
CA SER A 114 -10.07 -2.10 13.07
C SER A 114 -9.10 -1.28 13.92
N PHE A 115 -8.01 -1.88 14.41
CA PHE A 115 -6.97 -1.19 15.16
C PHE A 115 -6.37 -0.04 14.34
N LEU A 116 -5.95 -0.36 13.12
CA LEU A 116 -5.29 0.58 12.22
C LEU A 116 -6.21 1.74 11.82
N MET A 117 -7.48 1.46 11.50
CA MET A 117 -8.48 2.49 11.21
C MET A 117 -8.71 3.43 12.39
N LEU A 118 -8.86 2.90 13.61
CA LEU A 118 -9.07 3.74 14.80
C LEU A 118 -7.83 4.58 15.12
N TYR A 119 -6.63 4.03 14.97
CA TYR A 119 -5.39 4.78 15.13
C TYR A 119 -5.28 5.95 14.13
N ALA A 120 -5.71 5.71 12.88
CA ALA A 120 -5.66 6.69 11.80
C ALA A 120 -6.73 7.79 11.87
N GLN A 121 -7.81 7.59 12.64
CA GLN A 121 -9.01 8.44 12.64
C GLN A 121 -8.72 9.93 12.79
N HIS A 122 -7.79 10.30 13.66
CA HIS A 122 -7.48 11.71 13.96
C HIS A 122 -6.25 12.25 13.23
N LYS A 123 -5.64 11.47 12.34
CA LYS A 123 -4.39 11.84 11.68
C LYS A 123 -4.59 12.58 10.37
N GLY A 124 -5.69 12.33 9.67
CA GLY A 124 -5.95 13.00 8.40
C GLY A 124 -7.41 13.12 8.05
N THR A 125 -7.67 13.68 6.87
CA THR A 125 -9.03 13.88 6.35
C THR A 125 -9.60 12.59 5.76
N TYR A 126 -8.76 11.83 5.06
CA TYR A 126 -9.13 10.56 4.44
C TYR A 126 -8.17 9.46 4.86
N TYR A 127 -8.68 8.24 4.94
CA TYR A 127 -7.92 7.03 5.24
C TYR A 127 -8.05 6.06 4.07
N ILE A 128 -6.95 5.43 3.67
CA ILE A 128 -6.93 4.40 2.64
C ILE A 128 -6.38 3.12 3.25
N GLN A 129 -7.19 2.06 3.23
CA GLN A 129 -6.73 0.72 3.60
C GLN A 129 -5.93 0.11 2.44
N LEU A 130 -4.69 -0.25 2.70
CA LEU A 130 -3.80 -0.96 1.78
C LEU A 130 -3.38 -2.31 2.40
N GLU A 131 -2.57 -3.05 1.66
CA GLU A 131 -1.87 -4.26 2.10
C GLU A 131 -0.37 -4.06 1.90
N ASP A 132 0.46 -4.87 2.55
CA ASP A 132 1.93 -4.73 2.50
C ASP A 132 2.59 -5.39 1.28
N ASP A 133 1.80 -5.88 0.32
CA ASP A 133 2.23 -6.53 -0.91
C ASP A 133 1.57 -5.93 -2.16
N ILE A 134 1.53 -4.59 -2.19
CA ILE A 134 0.98 -3.81 -3.30
C ILE A 134 2.04 -2.97 -4.00
N VAL A 135 1.68 -2.55 -5.20
CA VAL A 135 2.38 -1.51 -5.95
C VAL A 135 1.40 -0.39 -6.25
N ALA A 136 1.85 0.84 -6.08
CA ALA A 136 1.10 2.04 -6.41
C ALA A 136 1.47 2.57 -7.81
N LYS A 137 0.49 3.16 -8.49
CA LYS A 137 0.70 3.87 -9.75
C LYS A 137 1.39 5.22 -9.51
N SER A 138 2.29 5.63 -10.41
CA SER A 138 2.85 7.00 -10.37
C SER A 138 1.71 8.04 -10.43
N GLY A 139 1.81 9.08 -9.59
CA GLY A 139 0.78 10.11 -9.47
C GLY A 139 -0.50 9.68 -8.74
N TYR A 140 -0.50 8.53 -8.03
CA TYR A 140 -1.71 8.06 -7.34
C TYR A 140 -2.28 9.09 -6.36
N SER A 141 -1.43 9.80 -5.62
CA SER A 141 -1.86 10.77 -4.60
C SER A 141 -2.72 11.88 -5.21
N ASP A 142 -2.26 12.52 -6.29
CA ASP A 142 -3.00 13.58 -6.98
C ASP A 142 -4.25 13.04 -7.65
N THR A 143 -4.17 11.84 -8.23
CA THR A 143 -5.32 11.17 -8.85
C THR A 143 -6.42 10.92 -7.83
N ILE A 144 -6.06 10.42 -6.64
CA ILE A 144 -6.99 10.16 -5.54
C ILE A 144 -7.59 11.47 -5.04
N LYS A 145 -6.76 12.48 -4.74
CA LYS A 145 -7.24 13.78 -4.25
C LYS A 145 -8.16 14.46 -5.27
N GLY A 146 -7.79 14.43 -6.55
CA GLY A 146 -8.60 14.98 -7.63
C GLY A 146 -9.97 14.30 -7.74
N TYR A 147 -10.00 12.96 -7.68
CA TYR A 147 -11.26 12.24 -7.71
C TYR A 147 -12.13 12.51 -6.48
N VAL A 148 -11.54 12.53 -5.29
CA VAL A 148 -12.25 12.87 -4.04
C VAL A 148 -12.90 14.26 -4.15
N GLN A 149 -12.19 15.25 -4.70
CA GLN A 149 -12.75 16.59 -4.94
C GLN A 149 -13.91 16.57 -5.94
N GLN A 150 -13.81 15.76 -7.00
CA GLN A 150 -14.89 15.59 -7.98
C GLN A 150 -16.19 15.06 -7.35
N VAL A 151 -16.08 14.17 -6.35
CA VAL A 151 -17.22 13.52 -5.69
C VAL A 151 -17.52 14.09 -4.29
N VAL A 152 -16.96 15.25 -3.95
CA VAL A 152 -17.03 15.81 -2.58
C VAL A 152 -18.46 16.15 -2.15
N THR A 153 -19.30 16.59 -3.09
CA THR A 153 -20.70 16.96 -2.85
C THR A 153 -21.66 15.77 -2.85
N GLU A 154 -21.18 14.60 -3.27
CA GLU A 154 -21.98 13.40 -3.40
C GLU A 154 -21.95 12.57 -2.12
N GLN A 155 -23.02 11.81 -1.88
CA GLN A 155 -23.03 10.83 -0.80
C GLN A 155 -22.32 9.55 -1.24
N TRP A 156 -21.33 9.13 -0.45
CA TRP A 156 -20.63 7.87 -0.60
C TRP A 156 -20.18 7.35 0.76
N LEU A 157 -20.13 6.02 0.92
CA LEU A 157 -19.60 5.34 2.10
C LEU A 157 -18.08 5.18 1.98
N TYR A 158 -17.60 4.75 0.81
CA TYR A 158 -16.19 4.63 0.50
C TYR A 158 -15.94 4.71 -1.01
N LEU A 159 -14.72 5.06 -1.38
CA LEU A 159 -14.25 5.05 -2.77
C LEU A 159 -13.29 3.88 -2.97
N GLU A 160 -13.31 3.26 -4.14
CA GLU A 160 -12.43 2.14 -4.47
C GLU A 160 -11.40 2.55 -5.52
N PHE A 161 -10.12 2.37 -5.19
CA PHE A 161 -8.99 2.56 -6.09
C PHE A 161 -8.30 1.23 -6.46
N SER A 162 -8.90 0.10 -6.06
CA SER A 162 -8.58 -1.25 -6.50
C SER A 162 -9.83 -2.13 -6.32
N GLN A 163 -10.08 -3.03 -7.28
CA GLN A 163 -11.18 -3.99 -7.22
C GLN A 163 -10.77 -5.29 -6.53
N LEU A 164 -9.47 -5.47 -6.24
CA LEU A 164 -8.95 -6.66 -5.59
C LEU A 164 -9.10 -6.57 -4.07
N GLY A 165 -10.05 -7.35 -3.54
CA GLY A 165 -10.25 -7.48 -2.09
C GLY A 165 -10.46 -6.12 -1.40
N PHE A 166 -9.80 -5.96 -0.26
CA PHE A 166 -9.93 -4.78 0.60
C PHE A 166 -8.87 -3.70 0.31
N ILE A 167 -8.08 -3.86 -0.76
CA ILE A 167 -7.03 -2.91 -1.14
C ILE A 167 -7.67 -1.64 -1.71
N GLY A 168 -7.07 -0.49 -1.41
CA GLY A 168 -7.41 0.78 -2.04
C GLY A 168 -8.80 1.28 -1.66
N LYS A 169 -9.34 0.87 -0.51
CA LYS A 169 -10.61 1.36 0.01
C LYS A 169 -10.36 2.67 0.77
N LEU A 170 -10.85 3.77 0.21
CA LEU A 170 -10.74 5.10 0.80
C LEU A 170 -12.01 5.46 1.56
N PHE A 171 -11.84 5.91 2.80
CA PHE A 171 -12.89 6.35 3.70
C PHE A 171 -12.62 7.79 4.15
N ARG A 172 -13.68 8.54 4.52
CA ARG A 172 -13.48 9.73 5.35
C ARG A 172 -12.99 9.27 6.71
N ALA A 173 -11.94 9.91 7.24
CA ALA A 173 -11.40 9.51 8.54
C ALA A 173 -12.46 9.66 9.66
N SER A 174 -13.36 10.64 9.53
CA SER A 174 -14.51 10.85 10.43
C SER A 174 -15.51 9.70 10.45
N ASP A 175 -15.59 8.91 9.37
CA ASP A 175 -16.55 7.81 9.23
C ASP A 175 -15.98 6.49 9.79
N LEU A 176 -14.67 6.42 10.05
CA LEU A 176 -13.98 5.19 10.49
C LEU A 176 -14.58 4.58 11.76
N PRO A 177 -14.91 5.33 12.84
CA PRO A 177 -15.47 4.72 14.06
C PRO A 177 -16.71 3.90 13.78
N ARG A 178 -17.62 4.42 12.95
CA ARG A 178 -18.88 3.76 12.61
C ARG A 178 -18.66 2.49 11.78
N ILE A 179 -17.67 2.51 10.89
CA ILE A 179 -17.29 1.35 10.08
C ILE A 179 -16.68 0.28 11.00
N VAL A 180 -15.76 0.69 11.87
CA VAL A 180 -15.09 -0.20 12.82
C VAL A 180 -16.08 -0.80 13.80
N GLU A 181 -17.03 -0.05 14.36
CA GLU A 181 -18.09 -0.58 15.23
C GLU A 181 -18.86 -1.73 14.55
N PHE A 182 -19.25 -1.56 13.29
CA PHE A 182 -19.92 -2.62 12.53
C PHE A 182 -19.01 -3.83 12.32
N VAL A 183 -17.74 -3.60 11.96
CA VAL A 183 -16.77 -4.70 11.78
C VAL A 183 -16.57 -5.46 13.08
N LEU A 184 -16.44 -4.76 14.21
CA LEU A 184 -16.25 -5.36 15.53
C LEU A 184 -17.49 -6.14 16.01
N MET A 185 -18.70 -5.70 15.69
CA MET A 185 -19.93 -6.46 16.00
C MET A 185 -19.91 -7.86 15.40
N PHE A 186 -19.35 -8.01 14.20
CA PHE A 186 -19.40 -9.26 13.42
C PHE A 186 -18.02 -9.85 13.10
N HIS A 187 -16.97 -9.46 13.86
CA HIS A 187 -15.58 -9.79 13.54
C HIS A 187 -15.31 -11.31 13.53
N LYS A 188 -16.10 -12.10 14.26
CA LYS A 188 -15.99 -13.59 14.27
C LYS A 188 -16.79 -14.23 13.14
N ASP A 189 -17.79 -13.54 12.60
CA ASP A 189 -18.80 -14.14 11.75
C ASP A 189 -18.45 -14.11 10.27
N LYS A 190 -17.83 -13.03 9.77
CA LYS A 190 -17.52 -12.87 8.34
C LYS A 190 -16.19 -12.15 8.11
N PRO A 191 -15.52 -12.37 6.97
CA PRO A 191 -14.35 -11.56 6.58
C PRO A 191 -14.75 -10.10 6.29
N ILE A 192 -13.80 -9.18 6.42
CA ILE A 192 -14.08 -7.74 6.36
C ILE A 192 -14.69 -7.28 5.04
N ASP A 193 -14.27 -7.84 3.90
CA ASP A 193 -14.83 -7.53 2.58
C ASP A 193 -16.35 -7.75 2.53
N TRP A 194 -16.78 -8.85 3.15
CA TRP A 194 -18.20 -9.19 3.21
C TRP A 194 -18.92 -8.27 4.17
N LEU A 195 -18.33 -7.96 5.33
CA LEU A 195 -18.92 -7.03 6.28
C LEU A 195 -19.13 -5.65 5.66
N LEU A 196 -18.18 -5.15 4.88
CA LEU A 196 -18.32 -3.88 4.17
C LEU A 196 -19.47 -3.89 3.16
N ASP A 197 -19.64 -4.99 2.41
CA ASP A 197 -20.80 -5.14 1.51
C ASP A 197 -22.14 -5.26 2.29
N HIS A 198 -22.12 -5.84 3.49
CA HIS A 198 -23.30 -5.88 4.37
C HIS A 198 -23.66 -4.50 4.91
N ILE A 199 -22.69 -3.63 5.22
CA ILE A 199 -22.98 -2.23 5.57
C ILE A 199 -23.76 -1.57 4.44
N LEU A 200 -23.31 -1.73 3.19
CA LEU A 200 -24.02 -1.18 2.04
C LEU A 200 -25.42 -1.79 1.90
N TRP A 201 -25.55 -3.11 2.05
CA TRP A 201 -26.84 -3.78 1.96
C TRP A 201 -27.85 -3.21 2.97
N VAL A 202 -27.45 -3.09 4.24
CA VAL A 202 -28.29 -2.55 5.32
C VAL A 202 -28.67 -1.09 5.06
N LYS A 203 -27.78 -0.30 4.45
CA LYS A 203 -28.03 1.13 4.22
C LYS A 203 -28.97 1.42 3.05
N VAL A 204 -28.94 0.63 1.97
CA VAL A 204 -29.61 1.03 0.71
C VAL A 204 -30.39 -0.06 -0.02
N CYS A 205 -30.25 -1.33 0.36
CA CYS A 205 -30.99 -2.38 -0.34
C CYS A 205 -32.40 -2.52 0.24
N ASN A 206 -33.42 -2.41 -0.63
CA ASN A 206 -34.79 -2.70 -0.29
C ASN A 206 -35.07 -4.20 -0.53
N PRO A 207 -35.45 -4.98 0.50
CA PRO A 207 -35.77 -6.41 0.36
C PRO A 207 -36.92 -6.72 -0.60
N GLU A 208 -37.80 -5.76 -0.86
CA GLU A 208 -38.93 -5.89 -1.79
C GLU A 208 -38.54 -5.66 -3.26
N LYS A 209 -37.29 -5.26 -3.52
CA LYS A 209 -36.77 -5.01 -4.88
C LYS A 209 -35.75 -6.06 -5.29
N ASP A 210 -35.49 -6.10 -6.60
CA ASP A 210 -34.58 -7.07 -7.19
C ASP A 210 -33.09 -6.79 -6.87
N ALA A 211 -32.26 -7.80 -7.15
CA ALA A 211 -30.82 -7.73 -6.94
C ALA A 211 -30.15 -6.62 -7.77
N LYS A 212 -30.72 -6.28 -8.94
CA LYS A 212 -30.20 -5.21 -9.80
C LYS A 212 -30.39 -3.85 -9.15
N HIS A 213 -31.56 -3.58 -8.57
CA HIS A 213 -31.80 -2.37 -7.79
C HIS A 213 -30.80 -2.24 -6.64
N CYS A 214 -30.68 -3.28 -5.81
CA CYS A 214 -29.71 -3.30 -4.71
C CYS A 214 -28.27 -3.03 -5.20
N SER A 215 -27.85 -3.68 -6.29
CA SER A 215 -26.51 -3.47 -6.86
C SER A 215 -26.29 -2.02 -7.32
N ASN A 216 -27.29 -1.41 -7.96
CA ASN A 216 -27.21 -0.02 -8.41
C ASN A 216 -27.14 0.97 -7.25
N GLU A 217 -27.95 0.78 -6.20
CA GLU A 217 -27.90 1.63 -5.02
C GLU A 217 -26.59 1.48 -4.26
N LYS A 218 -26.07 0.25 -4.11
CA LYS A 218 -24.74 0.01 -3.56
C LYS A 218 -23.67 0.76 -4.35
N ALA A 219 -23.70 0.71 -5.68
CA ALA A 219 -22.71 1.36 -6.55
C ALA A 219 -22.65 2.89 -6.37
N LYS A 220 -23.75 3.54 -5.96
CA LYS A 220 -23.74 4.98 -5.63
C LYS A 220 -22.92 5.28 -4.37
N LEU A 221 -22.94 4.37 -3.39
CA LEU A 221 -22.22 4.49 -2.12
C LEU A 221 -20.79 3.90 -2.15
N LYS A 222 -20.52 2.91 -3.00
CA LYS A 222 -19.19 2.32 -3.24
C LYS A 222 -18.68 2.68 -4.64
N ARG A 223 -18.21 3.90 -4.80
CA ARG A 223 -17.81 4.41 -6.12
C ARG A 223 -16.41 3.90 -6.48
N THR A 224 -16.31 3.17 -7.59
CA THR A 224 -15.04 2.65 -8.08
C THR A 224 -14.40 3.63 -9.06
N PHE A 225 -13.18 4.07 -8.75
CA PHE A 225 -12.35 4.83 -9.67
C PHE A 225 -11.67 3.90 -10.69
N LYS A 226 -11.56 4.38 -11.93
CA LYS A 226 -10.85 3.68 -13.01
C LYS A 226 -9.93 4.66 -13.73
N PRO A 227 -8.66 4.30 -14.02
CA PRO A 227 -8.02 3.02 -13.75
C PRO A 227 -7.66 2.80 -12.27
N SER A 228 -7.48 1.54 -11.85
CA SER A 228 -7.04 1.20 -10.49
C SER A 228 -5.67 1.83 -10.19
N GLN A 229 -5.47 2.30 -8.96
CA GLN A 229 -4.23 2.95 -8.51
C GLN A 229 -3.30 2.00 -7.75
N PHE A 230 -3.80 0.84 -7.34
CA PHE A 230 -3.04 -0.16 -6.59
C PHE A 230 -3.21 -1.55 -7.19
N GLN A 231 -2.10 -2.30 -7.26
CA GLN A 231 -2.04 -3.68 -7.71
C GLN A 231 -1.41 -4.56 -6.65
N HIS A 232 -2.08 -5.66 -6.30
CA HIS A 232 -1.49 -6.71 -5.49
C HIS A 232 -0.39 -7.44 -6.26
N VAL A 233 0.80 -7.57 -5.68
CA VAL A 233 1.96 -8.24 -6.28
C VAL A 233 2.47 -9.41 -5.44
N GLY A 234 1.92 -9.63 -4.25
CA GLY A 234 2.27 -10.76 -3.39
C GLY A 234 1.94 -12.11 -4.03
N LEU A 235 2.93 -12.93 -4.36
CA LEU A 235 2.68 -14.28 -4.87
C LEU A 235 2.26 -15.24 -3.74
N HIS A 236 2.84 -15.04 -2.56
CA HIS A 236 2.62 -15.85 -1.37
C HIS A 236 1.81 -15.09 -0.32
N SER A 237 0.60 -15.59 -0.07
CA SER A 237 -0.31 -15.09 0.95
C SER A 237 0.25 -15.29 2.36
N SER A 238 -0.22 -14.46 3.31
CA SER A 238 0.00 -14.67 4.74
C SER A 238 -0.68 -15.94 5.28
N LEU A 239 -1.80 -16.34 4.66
CA LEU A 239 -2.41 -17.65 4.91
C LEU A 239 -1.53 -18.75 4.27
N PRO A 240 -0.98 -19.70 5.05
CA PRO A 240 -0.06 -20.73 4.54
C PRO A 240 -0.65 -21.52 3.37
N GLY A 241 0.17 -21.76 2.35
CA GLY A 241 -0.20 -22.57 1.18
C GLY A 241 -1.03 -21.85 0.10
N LYS A 242 -1.54 -20.63 0.36
CA LYS A 242 -2.30 -19.88 -0.64
C LYS A 242 -1.36 -19.10 -1.58
N ILE A 243 -1.41 -19.43 -2.86
CA ILE A 243 -0.75 -18.68 -3.94
C ILE A 243 -1.74 -17.66 -4.50
N GLN A 244 -1.32 -16.41 -4.65
CA GLN A 244 -2.13 -15.32 -5.18
C GLN A 244 -1.57 -14.85 -6.52
N ASN A 245 -2.32 -15.12 -7.60
CA ASN A 245 -1.97 -14.76 -8.97
C ASN A 245 -2.89 -13.69 -9.57
N LEU A 246 -3.85 -13.16 -8.79
CA LEU A 246 -4.82 -12.21 -9.28
C LEU A 246 -4.16 -10.88 -9.64
N LYS A 247 -4.53 -10.36 -10.82
CA LYS A 247 -4.20 -9.02 -11.30
C LYS A 247 -5.47 -8.21 -11.45
N ASP A 248 -5.39 -6.92 -11.10
CA ASP A 248 -6.50 -6.00 -11.25
C ASP A 248 -6.60 -5.63 -12.74
N LYS A 249 -7.76 -5.89 -13.33
CA LYS A 249 -7.96 -5.74 -14.77
C LYS A 249 -7.83 -4.27 -15.21
N ASP A 250 -8.07 -3.34 -14.30
CA ASP A 250 -8.11 -1.90 -14.58
C ASP A 250 -6.81 -1.18 -14.17
N PHE A 251 -5.78 -1.86 -13.67
CA PHE A 251 -4.52 -1.22 -13.21
C PHE A 251 -3.63 -0.69 -14.36
N GLY A 252 -3.73 -1.27 -15.55
CA GLY A 252 -2.90 -0.89 -16.71
C GLY A 252 -1.42 -1.27 -16.56
N LYS A 253 -0.53 -0.70 -17.40
CA LYS A 253 0.93 -0.94 -17.34
C LYS A 253 1.56 -0.06 -16.27
N GLN A 254 2.39 -0.67 -15.42
CA GLN A 254 3.16 0.05 -14.40
C GLN A 254 4.28 0.85 -15.05
N ILE A 255 4.41 2.12 -14.66
CA ILE A 255 5.59 2.93 -14.98
C ILE A 255 6.62 2.62 -13.88
N LEU A 256 7.55 1.71 -14.19
CA LEU A 256 8.62 1.30 -13.27
C LEU A 256 9.78 2.31 -13.21
N PHE A 257 9.78 3.27 -14.13
CA PHE A 257 10.87 4.20 -14.33
C PHE A 257 10.33 5.57 -14.68
N LYS A 258 10.78 6.59 -13.93
CA LYS A 258 10.54 7.99 -14.24
C LYS A 258 11.85 8.59 -14.73
N ALA A 259 11.84 9.05 -15.98
CA ALA A 259 12.98 9.73 -16.58
C ALA A 259 13.42 10.89 -15.67
N HIS A 260 14.69 10.90 -15.31
CA HIS A 260 15.31 12.01 -14.60
C HIS A 260 15.93 12.97 -15.62
N ASN A 261 15.92 14.26 -15.30
CA ASN A 261 16.58 15.27 -16.12
C ASN A 261 17.92 15.63 -15.46
N ASN A 262 18.95 14.87 -15.81
CA ASN A 262 20.31 15.22 -15.41
C ASN A 262 20.84 16.39 -16.25
N PRO A 263 21.72 17.24 -15.70
CA PRO A 263 22.42 18.26 -16.47
C PRO A 263 23.34 17.62 -17.50
N VAL A 264 23.79 18.39 -18.50
CA VAL A 264 24.75 17.87 -19.49
C VAL A 264 26.07 17.45 -18.80
N ALA A 265 26.51 16.23 -19.07
CA ALA A 265 27.77 15.68 -18.58
C ALA A 265 28.50 14.89 -19.66
N VAL A 266 29.82 14.81 -19.52
CA VAL A 266 30.67 13.87 -20.23
C VAL A 266 30.72 12.58 -19.41
N LEU A 267 30.27 11.49 -20.02
CA LEU A 267 30.19 10.18 -19.40
C LEU A 267 31.31 9.30 -19.96
N SER A 268 32.04 8.61 -19.08
CA SER A 268 32.96 7.58 -19.51
C SER A 268 32.97 6.41 -18.54
N THR A 269 33.10 5.20 -19.10
CA THR A 269 33.17 3.97 -18.33
C THR A 269 34.11 2.99 -19.00
N SER A 270 34.79 2.17 -18.20
CA SER A 270 35.58 1.04 -18.70
C SER A 270 34.72 -0.20 -19.01
N LEU A 271 33.44 -0.17 -18.66
CA LEU A 271 32.49 -1.26 -18.84
C LEU A 271 31.88 -1.23 -20.25
N LYS A 272 31.59 -2.41 -20.79
CA LYS A 272 30.89 -2.54 -22.08
C LYS A 272 29.39 -2.64 -21.85
N ASP A 273 28.64 -1.81 -22.56
CA ASP A 273 27.18 -1.87 -22.61
C ASP A 273 26.71 -3.27 -23.05
N TYR A 274 25.71 -3.80 -22.36
CA TYR A 274 25.06 -5.06 -22.69
C TYR A 274 23.66 -4.84 -23.26
N GLN A 275 23.35 -5.53 -24.36
CA GLN A 275 22.06 -5.44 -25.07
C GLN A 275 21.60 -4.00 -25.40
N GLY A 276 22.55 -3.06 -25.49
CA GLY A 276 22.25 -1.66 -25.80
C GLY A 276 21.72 -0.84 -24.61
N HIS A 277 21.76 -1.36 -23.38
CA HIS A 277 21.48 -0.64 -22.14
C HIS A 277 22.75 0.08 -21.67
N SER A 278 22.92 1.34 -22.06
CA SER A 278 24.18 2.08 -21.92
C SER A 278 24.19 3.09 -20.77
N LEU A 279 25.39 3.49 -20.33
CA LEU A 279 25.57 4.52 -19.31
C LEU A 279 24.93 5.85 -19.74
N ASP A 280 25.04 6.19 -21.01
CA ASP A 280 24.42 7.36 -21.62
C ASP A 280 22.90 7.38 -21.49
N LYS A 281 22.24 6.26 -21.80
CA LYS A 281 20.78 6.15 -21.67
C LYS A 281 20.35 6.16 -20.21
N ALA A 282 21.13 5.51 -19.34
CA ALA A 282 20.92 5.55 -17.91
C ALA A 282 20.98 6.97 -17.38
N TYR A 283 21.99 7.75 -17.76
CA TYR A 283 22.18 9.12 -17.32
C TYR A 283 21.16 10.11 -17.89
N ARG A 284 20.66 9.88 -19.11
CA ARG A 284 19.59 10.71 -19.71
C ARG A 284 18.20 10.37 -19.21
N GLY A 285 18.06 9.36 -18.34
CA GLY A 285 16.76 8.92 -17.90
C GLY A 285 15.95 8.26 -19.03
N GLU A 286 16.60 7.64 -20.02
CA GLU A 286 15.94 6.96 -21.15
C GLU A 286 15.79 5.46 -20.92
N ASP A 287 16.75 4.84 -20.21
CA ASP A 287 16.85 3.40 -19.96
C ASP A 287 17.67 3.15 -18.68
N PHE A 288 18.14 1.92 -18.44
CA PHE A 288 19.14 1.57 -17.43
C PHE A 288 20.51 1.26 -18.04
N PHE A 289 21.55 1.18 -17.20
CA PHE A 289 22.87 0.70 -17.58
C PHE A 289 22.98 -0.76 -17.21
N TRP A 290 23.39 -1.61 -18.16
CA TRP A 290 23.56 -3.04 -17.93
C TRP A 290 24.89 -3.50 -18.52
N GLU A 291 25.67 -4.18 -17.70
CA GLU A 291 26.96 -4.74 -18.04
C GLU A 291 27.13 -6.17 -17.52
N PHE A 292 28.09 -6.91 -18.08
CA PHE A 292 28.55 -8.17 -17.51
C PHE A 292 29.71 -7.92 -16.54
N PHE A 293 29.64 -8.49 -15.34
CA PHE A 293 30.64 -8.32 -14.28
C PHE A 293 31.80 -9.32 -14.42
N PRO A 294 33.05 -8.86 -14.57
CA PRO A 294 34.15 -9.56 -13.89
C PRO A 294 35.14 -8.67 -13.11
N HIS A 295 35.12 -7.33 -13.21
CA HIS A 295 36.15 -6.44 -12.62
C HIS A 295 35.60 -5.13 -12.04
N SER A 296 36.37 -4.51 -11.13
CA SER A 296 36.06 -3.22 -10.49
C SER A 296 35.83 -2.12 -11.54
N PRO A 297 34.63 -1.52 -11.61
CA PRO A 297 34.32 -0.56 -12.66
C PRO A 297 34.95 0.82 -12.38
N ASN A 298 35.44 1.47 -13.44
CA ASN A 298 35.75 2.90 -13.43
C ASN A 298 34.60 3.64 -14.14
N LEU A 299 33.78 4.35 -13.36
CA LEU A 299 32.70 5.19 -13.87
C LEU A 299 33.04 6.65 -13.60
N VAL A 300 33.10 7.47 -14.65
CA VAL A 300 33.38 8.90 -14.55
C VAL A 300 32.23 9.68 -15.16
N ILE A 301 31.67 10.59 -14.36
CA ILE A 301 30.65 11.53 -14.78
C ILE A 301 31.21 12.93 -14.55
N GLN A 302 31.57 13.63 -15.62
CA GLN A 302 32.07 15.01 -15.57
C GLN A 302 30.98 15.97 -16.00
N SER A 303 30.44 16.73 -15.05
CA SER A 303 29.47 17.80 -15.32
C SER A 303 30.03 19.15 -14.90
N ARG A 304 29.41 20.24 -15.38
CA ARG A 304 29.66 21.57 -14.78
C ARG A 304 29.32 21.52 -13.29
N PRO A 305 29.95 22.35 -12.43
CA PRO A 305 29.59 22.43 -11.02
C PRO A 305 28.08 22.67 -10.87
N VAL A 306 27.39 21.71 -10.26
CA VAL A 306 25.96 21.74 -9.99
C VAL A 306 25.73 21.31 -8.55
N PHE A 307 24.74 21.92 -7.91
CA PHE A 307 24.29 21.45 -6.61
C PHE A 307 23.54 20.12 -6.80
N ILE A 308 24.12 19.04 -6.31
CA ILE A 308 23.51 17.71 -6.35
C ILE A 308 22.34 17.71 -5.36
N SER A 309 21.12 17.67 -5.88
CA SER A 309 19.90 17.66 -5.05
C SER A 309 19.43 16.25 -4.69
N LYS A 310 19.80 15.24 -5.48
CA LYS A 310 19.41 13.83 -5.27
C LYS A 310 20.42 12.91 -5.97
N VAL A 311 20.76 11.80 -5.32
CA VAL A 311 21.52 10.70 -5.92
C VAL A 311 20.71 9.42 -5.68
N CYS A 312 20.52 8.62 -6.73
CA CYS A 312 19.78 7.36 -6.64
C CYS A 312 20.59 6.27 -7.34
N PHE A 313 20.93 5.22 -6.59
CA PHE A 313 21.54 4.02 -7.13
C PHE A 313 20.56 2.86 -6.95
N LEU A 314 20.21 2.19 -8.05
CA LEU A 314 19.41 0.98 -8.05
C LEU A 314 20.29 -0.14 -8.61
N GLU A 315 20.88 -0.94 -7.73
CA GLU A 315 21.70 -2.08 -8.11
C GLU A 315 20.84 -3.35 -8.05
N PHE A 316 20.74 -4.05 -9.18
CA PHE A 316 20.11 -5.37 -9.26
C PHE A 316 21.19 -6.39 -9.60
N GLN A 317 21.64 -7.15 -8.59
CA GLN A 317 22.44 -8.35 -8.85
C GLN A 317 21.49 -9.49 -9.25
N SER A 318 21.58 -9.91 -10.52
CA SER A 318 21.04 -11.20 -10.94
C SER A 318 21.94 -12.28 -10.34
N CYS A 319 21.49 -12.95 -9.27
CA CYS A 319 22.07 -14.26 -8.93
C CYS A 319 21.82 -15.19 -10.12
N GLU A 320 22.89 -15.60 -10.79
CA GLU A 320 22.84 -16.72 -11.73
C GLU A 320 22.26 -17.95 -11.02
N LYS A 321 21.48 -18.74 -11.77
CA LYS A 321 20.84 -19.97 -11.30
C LYS A 321 21.84 -21.02 -10.84
#